data_AF-A0A382HQI1-F1
#
_entry.id   AF-A0A382HQI1-F1
#
_cell.length_a   1.000
_cell.length_b   1.000
_cell.length_c   1.000
_cell.angle_alpha   90.00
_cell.angle_beta   90.00
_cell.angle_gamma   90.00
#
_symmetry.space_group_name_H-M   'P 1'
#
loop_
_entity.id
_entity.type
_entity.pdbx_description
1 polymer ?
#
loop_
_entity_poly.entity_id
_entity_poly.type
_entity_poly.pdbx_seq_one_letter_code
_entity_poly.pdbx_strand_id
1 'polypeptide(L)'
;MAEKSRDTFEHINERATLWLARCGSVGLAIMMFLTLFDVIGRAFDHPITGSVEVTELIMGLMIYLGVGYTTFLRGHIRVDILITNFSPRIQAVLDSLTGIVA
;
A
#
# COMPACT_ATOMS: atom_id res chain seq x y z
N MET A 1 6.23 -18.65 -28.92
CA MET A 1 6.10 -19.32 -27.60
C MET A 1 6.46 -18.40 -26.43
N ALA A 2 7.42 -17.46 -26.59
CA ALA A 2 7.78 -16.48 -25.55
C ALA A 2 6.72 -15.38 -25.27
N GLU A 3 5.88 -15.05 -26.27
CA GLU A 3 4.86 -13.98 -26.15
C GLU A 3 3.63 -14.42 -25.33
N LYS A 4 3.10 -15.64 -25.56
CA LYS A 4 2.00 -16.23 -24.78
C LYS A 4 2.33 -16.42 -23.28
N SER A 5 3.62 -16.59 -22.98
CA SER A 5 4.10 -16.70 -21.60
C SER A 5 3.96 -15.36 -20.85
N ARG A 6 4.32 -14.23 -21.50
CA ARG A 6 4.24 -12.89 -20.92
C ARG A 6 2.80 -12.48 -20.60
N ASP A 7 1.85 -12.69 -21.52
CA ASP A 7 0.41 -12.42 -21.28
C ASP A 7 -0.14 -13.21 -20.08
N THR A 8 0.27 -14.48 -19.94
CA THR A 8 -0.21 -15.32 -18.83
C THR A 8 0.33 -14.84 -17.49
N PHE A 9 1.60 -14.40 -17.44
CA PHE A 9 2.20 -13.81 -16.24
C PHE A 9 1.55 -12.48 -15.87
N GLU A 10 1.23 -11.63 -16.84
CA GLU A 10 0.57 -10.35 -16.61
C GLU A 10 -0.84 -10.53 -16.04
N HIS A 11 -1.65 -11.44 -16.62
CA HIS A 11 -2.99 -11.72 -16.10
C HIS A 11 -2.99 -12.38 -14.71
N ILE A 12 -2.00 -13.22 -14.40
CA ILE A 12 -1.84 -13.79 -13.06
C ILE A 12 -1.51 -12.70 -12.04
N ASN A 13 -0.58 -11.81 -12.39
CA ASN A 13 -0.21 -10.72 -11.49
C ASN A 13 -1.35 -9.75 -11.29
N GLU A 14 -2.04 -9.33 -12.36
CA GLU A 14 -3.19 -8.44 -12.28
C GLU A 14 -4.27 -9.01 -11.35
N ARG A 15 -4.57 -10.31 -11.45
CA ARG A 15 -5.52 -10.98 -10.54
C ARG A 15 -5.01 -11.03 -9.11
N ALA A 16 -3.75 -11.43 -8.87
CA ALA A 16 -3.17 -11.52 -7.54
C ALA A 16 -3.19 -10.14 -6.84
N THR A 17 -2.79 -9.12 -7.59
CA THR A 17 -2.80 -7.73 -7.20
C THR A 17 -4.19 -7.18 -6.89
N LEU A 18 -5.19 -7.48 -7.73
CA LEU A 18 -6.58 -7.09 -7.46
C LEU A 18 -7.13 -7.80 -6.22
N TRP A 19 -6.75 -9.06 -5.98
CA TRP A 19 -7.09 -9.78 -4.74
C TRP A 19 -6.47 -9.13 -3.51
N LEU A 20 -5.19 -8.78 -3.57
CA LEU A 20 -4.49 -8.04 -2.51
C LEU A 20 -5.15 -6.69 -2.23
N ALA A 21 -5.48 -5.93 -3.28
CA ALA A 21 -6.19 -4.66 -3.17
C ALA A 21 -7.60 -4.83 -2.57
N ARG A 22 -8.32 -5.90 -2.93
CA ARG A 22 -9.62 -6.25 -2.35
C ARG A 22 -9.49 -6.54 -0.85
N CYS A 23 -8.54 -7.38 -0.46
CA CYS A 23 -8.25 -7.67 0.95
C CYS A 23 -7.89 -6.41 1.73
N GLY A 24 -7.07 -5.54 1.15
CA GLY A 24 -6.74 -4.24 1.74
C GLY A 24 -7.98 -3.34 1.91
N SER A 25 -8.82 -3.22 0.88
CA SER A 25 -10.04 -2.40 0.96
C SER A 25 -11.00 -2.87 2.06
N VAL A 26 -11.09 -4.18 2.31
CA VAL A 26 -11.88 -4.75 3.40
C VAL A 26 -11.27 -4.39 4.77
N GLY A 27 -9.95 -4.54 4.92
CA GLY A 27 -9.25 -4.13 6.14
C GLY A 27 -9.43 -2.65 6.47
N LEU A 28 -9.35 -1.79 5.45
CA LEU A 28 -9.57 -0.35 5.58
C LEU A 28 -11.03 -0.02 5.97
N ALA A 29 -12.01 -0.72 5.39
CA ALA A 29 -13.41 -0.57 5.78
C ALA A 29 -13.65 -0.97 7.25
N ILE A 30 -13.05 -2.08 7.71
CA ILE A 30 -13.13 -2.52 9.10
C ILE A 30 -12.54 -1.44 10.03
N MET A 31 -11.38 -0.90 9.69
CA MET A 31 -10.73 0.17 10.44
C MET A 31 -11.60 1.44 10.50
N MET A 32 -12.28 1.80 9.41
CA MET A 32 -13.21 2.94 9.39
C MET A 32 -14.35 2.76 10.39
N PHE A 33 -14.97 1.58 10.44
CA PHE A 33 -16.03 1.33 11.42
C PHE A 33 -15.49 1.27 12.85
N LEU A 34 -14.32 0.67 13.07
CA LEU A 34 -13.69 0.60 14.38
C LEU A 34 -13.39 2.00 14.92
N THR A 35 -12.82 2.87 14.09
CA THR A 35 -12.54 4.27 14.48
C THR A 35 -13.82 5.07 14.69
N LEU A 36 -14.86 4.86 13.88
CA LEU A 36 -16.18 5.48 14.07
C LEU A 36 -16.79 5.08 15.43
N PHE A 37 -16.83 3.78 15.74
CA PHE A 37 -17.39 3.30 17.01
C PHE A 37 -16.52 3.72 18.20
N ASP A 38 -15.20 3.79 18.07
CA ASP A 38 -14.31 4.31 19.12
C ASP A 38 -14.60 5.78 19.44
N VAL A 39 -14.79 6.62 18.41
CA VAL A 39 -15.14 8.04 18.59
C VAL A 39 -16.52 8.21 19.22
N ILE A 40 -17.51 7.44 18.76
CA ILE A 40 -18.86 7.45 19.35
C ILE A 40 -18.80 6.99 20.81
N GLY A 41 -18.15 5.86 21.10
CA GLY A 41 -18.02 5.33 22.46
C GLY A 41 -17.30 6.28 23.40
N ARG A 42 -16.25 6.95 22.92
CA ARG A 42 -15.51 7.98 23.67
C ARG A 42 -16.38 9.20 23.98
N ALA A 43 -17.36 9.54 23.13
CA ALA A 43 -18.34 10.60 23.41
C ALA A 43 -19.36 10.21 24.50
N PHE A 44 -19.54 8.92 24.78
CA PHE A 44 -20.40 8.38 25.84
C PHE A 44 -19.60 7.89 27.07
N ASP A 45 -18.36 8.36 27.26
CA ASP A 45 -17.44 7.95 28.35
C ASP A 45 -17.12 6.44 28.38
N HIS A 46 -17.37 5.72 27.28
CA HIS A 46 -17.09 4.29 27.15
C HIS A 46 -16.20 4.02 25.92
N PRO A 47 -14.91 4.42 25.96
CA PRO A 47 -13.99 4.18 24.85
C PRO A 47 -13.79 2.68 24.60
N ILE A 48 -13.45 2.32 23.36
CA ILE A 48 -13.12 0.94 23.02
C ILE A 48 -11.67 0.69 23.46
N THR A 49 -11.49 -0.05 24.56
CA THR A 49 -10.16 -0.43 25.05
C THR A 49 -9.44 -1.28 23.99
N GLY A 50 -8.22 -0.88 23.63
CA GLY A 50 -7.40 -1.56 22.61
C GLY A 50 -7.69 -1.13 21.16
N SER A 51 -8.51 -0.11 20.93
CA SER A 51 -8.79 0.40 19.57
C SER A 51 -7.53 0.86 18.82
N VAL A 52 -6.58 1.47 19.54
CA VAL A 52 -5.28 1.93 18.99
C VAL A 52 -4.43 0.75 18.52
N GLU A 53 -4.24 -0.26 19.36
CA GLU A 53 -3.43 -1.45 19.07
C GLU A 53 -3.97 -2.21 17.85
N VAL A 54 -5.30 -2.38 17.79
CA VAL A 54 -5.95 -3.03 16.64
C VAL A 54 -5.78 -2.20 15.37
N THR A 55 -5.89 -0.88 15.46
CA THR A 55 -5.70 0.02 14.30
C THR A 55 -4.27 -0.03 13.79
N GLU A 56 -3.27 -0.05 14.68
CA GLU A 56 -1.85 -0.17 14.31
C GLU A 56 -1.55 -1.51 13.61
N LEU A 57 -2.09 -2.62 14.12
CA LEU A 57 -1.93 -3.93 13.49
C LEU A 57 -2.56 -3.97 12.09
N ILE A 58 -3.75 -3.40 11.91
CA ILE A 58 -4.41 -3.33 10.61
C ILE A 58 -3.62 -2.42 9.66
N MET A 59 -3.12 -1.27 10.12
CA MET A 59 -2.26 -0.39 9.32
C MET A 59 -1.00 -1.11 8.82
N GLY A 60 -0.31 -1.85 9.70
CA GLY A 60 0.84 -2.67 9.32
C GLY A 60 0.49 -3.70 8.25
N LEU A 61 -0.60 -4.43 8.44
CA LEU A 61 -1.10 -5.40 7.46
C LEU A 61 -1.41 -4.75 6.10
N MET A 62 -2.03 -3.57 6.11
CA MET A 62 -2.35 -2.80 4.90
C MET A 62 -1.10 -2.38 4.12
N ILE A 63 -0.04 -1.95 4.82
CA ILE A 63 1.23 -1.57 4.19
C ILE A 63 1.82 -2.76 3.43
N TYR A 64 1.89 -3.94 4.06
CA TYR A 64 2.44 -5.14 3.41
C TYR A 64 1.57 -5.66 2.27
N LEU A 65 0.24 -5.58 2.39
CA LEU A 65 -0.71 -5.95 1.32
C LEU A 65 -0.62 -4.97 0.13
N GLY A 66 -0.37 -3.69 0.38
CA GLY A 66 -0.31 -2.65 -0.64
C GLY A 66 1.03 -2.55 -1.37
N VAL A 67 2.15 -2.84 -0.69
CA VAL A 67 3.51 -2.67 -1.23
C VAL A 67 3.71 -3.45 -2.53
N GLY A 68 3.27 -4.71 -2.58
CA GLY A 68 3.41 -5.55 -3.78
C GLY A 68 2.63 -5.00 -4.97
N TYR A 69 1.47 -4.37 -4.74
CA TYR A 69 0.68 -3.72 -5.79
C TYR A 69 1.39 -2.48 -6.32
N THR A 70 1.85 -1.60 -5.43
CA THR A 70 2.51 -0.35 -5.82
C THR A 70 3.82 -0.59 -6.55
N THR A 71 4.59 -1.61 -6.14
CA THR A 71 5.84 -2.00 -6.81
C THR A 71 5.56 -2.54 -8.22
N PHE A 72 4.49 -3.34 -8.40
CA PHE A 72 4.15 -3.91 -9.70
C PHE A 72 3.64 -2.85 -10.69
N LEU A 73 2.86 -1.88 -10.24
CA LEU A 73 2.31 -0.83 -11.11
C LEU A 73 3.39 0.14 -11.64
N ARG A 74 4.66 -0.03 -11.25
CA ARG A 74 5.73 0.99 -11.37
C ARG A 74 5.30 2.36 -10.83
N GLY A 75 4.25 2.38 -10.01
CA GLY A 75 3.74 3.53 -9.28
C GLY A 75 4.55 3.74 -8.03
N HIS A 76 5.89 3.71 -8.15
CA HIS A 76 6.71 4.35 -7.16
C HIS A 76 6.21 5.78 -7.05
N ILE A 77 6.02 6.26 -5.83
CA ILE A 77 5.89 7.70 -5.60
C ILE A 77 7.26 8.28 -5.97
N ARG A 78 7.54 8.43 -7.26
CA ARG A 78 8.56 9.35 -7.73
C ARG A 78 8.04 10.67 -7.24
N VAL A 79 8.76 11.25 -6.28
CA VAL A 79 8.64 12.66 -5.99
C VAL A 79 9.26 13.39 -7.21
N ASP A 80 8.64 13.24 -8.39
CA ASP A 80 9.12 13.81 -9.65
C ASP A 80 9.26 15.33 -9.47
N ILE A 81 8.42 15.95 -8.63
CA ILE A 81 8.49 17.37 -8.29
C ILE A 81 9.85 17.77 -7.70
N LEU A 82 10.45 16.94 -6.84
CA LEU A 82 11.76 17.23 -6.24
C LEU A 82 12.89 16.82 -7.20
N ILE A 83 12.72 15.67 -7.87
CA ILE A 83 13.76 14.99 -8.64
C ILE A 83 13.98 15.63 -10.02
N THR A 84 12.97 16.25 -10.63
CA THR A 84 13.09 16.91 -11.94
C THR A 84 14.05 18.10 -11.92
N ASN A 85 14.23 18.73 -10.76
CA ASN A 85 15.17 19.84 -10.59
C ASN A 85 16.62 19.40 -10.29
N PHE A 86 16.89 18.09 -10.11
CA PHE A 86 18.24 17.58 -9.84
C PHE A 86 18.94 17.07 -11.10
N SER A 87 20.28 17.10 -11.06
CA SER A 87 21.11 16.61 -12.17
C SER A 87 20.90 15.11 -12.46
N PRO A 88 21.13 14.64 -13.70
CA PRO A 88 20.88 13.25 -14.12
C PRO A 88 21.59 12.18 -13.29
N ARG A 89 22.73 12.54 -12.68
CA ARG A 89 23.51 11.62 -11.83
C ARG A 89 22.83 11.35 -10.48
N ILE A 90 22.21 12.38 -9.90
CA ILE A 90 21.49 12.25 -8.63
C ILE A 90 20.20 11.46 -8.84
N GLN A 91 19.52 11.68 -9.98
CA GLN A 91 18.39 10.85 -10.42
C GLN A 91 18.75 9.37 -10.49
N ALA A 92 19.85 9.00 -11.13
CA ALA A 92 20.26 7.61 -11.26
C ALA A 92 20.59 6.95 -9.91
N VAL A 93 21.20 7.70 -8.98
CA VAL A 93 21.49 7.20 -7.63
C VAL A 93 20.20 7.02 -6.83
N LEU A 94 19.27 7.98 -6.88
CA LEU A 94 17.99 7.87 -6.19
C LEU A 94 17.16 6.71 -6.74
N ASP A 95 17.05 6.55 -8.07
CA ASP A 95 16.33 5.42 -8.67
C ASP A 95 16.97 4.08 -8.26
N SER A 96 18.30 4.02 -8.16
CA SER A 96 19.01 2.80 -7.72
C SER A 96 18.76 2.49 -6.24
N LEU A 97 18.77 3.50 -5.37
CA LEU A 97 18.47 3.35 -3.94
C LEU A 97 17.01 2.95 -3.72
N THR A 98 16.09 3.58 -4.44
CA THR A 98 14.67 3.25 -4.40
C THR A 98 14.44 1.79 -4.84
N GLY A 99 15.12 1.32 -5.88
CA GLY A 99 15.04 -0.06 -6.33
C GLY A 99 15.67 -1.10 -5.39
N ILE A 100 16.47 -0.69 -4.40
CA ILE A 100 17.05 -1.58 -3.39
C ILE A 100 16.15 -1.69 -2.15
N VAL A 101 15.44 -0.60 -1.82
CA VAL A 101 14.54 -0.54 -0.67
C VAL A 101 13.18 -1.18 -0.96
N ALA A 102 12.73 -1.13 -2.21
CA ALA A 102 11.49 -1.74 -2.69
C ALA A 102 11.66 -3.23 -3.03
#